data_AF-A0A349H488-F1
#
_entry.id   AF-A0A349H488-F1
#
_cell.length_a   1.000
_cell.length_b   1.000
_cell.length_c   1.000
_cell.angle_alpha   90.00
_cell.angle_beta   90.00
_cell.angle_gamma   90.00
#
_symmetry.space_group_name_H-M   'P 1'
#
loop_
_entity.id
_entity.type
_entity.pdbx_description
1 polymer ?
#
loop_
_entity_poly.entity_id
_entity_poly.type
_entity_poly.pdbx_seq_one_letter_code
_entity_poly.pdbx_strand_id
1 'polypeptide(L)'
;MVNRSYRVVGLSTLLLLPVLLIGCGRDQRQPITSIDQLAKASFAVPTGTVADQLVRSRLPDAQFQYFNSVLDTCLAVNAGKADAAAYDEPILRNIAAKTPGLKVLDDMITVDEYGFAVRLTDDALKVTMDAVLQELKASGEYDRMRSRWLPAKGVPAPMPTFPPIESSEELRFGTAAVTEPFSFVDGSREVVGLDIELAHHIARRLGKKLVVVNMDFGGMIPALASGKVDMIGACITITEERAQRVLFSVPYYKGGIAALVRE
;
A
#
# COMPACT_ATOMS: atom_id res chain seq x y z
N MET A 1 -73.22 51.97 -48.82
CA MET A 1 -72.64 50.97 -49.75
C MET A 1 -71.13 51.17 -49.77
N VAL A 2 -70.36 50.13 -49.41
CA VAL A 2 -69.02 49.77 -49.96
C VAL A 2 -67.85 50.77 -49.66
N ASN A 3 -66.61 50.44 -49.30
CA ASN A 3 -65.86 49.24 -48.90
C ASN A 3 -64.39 49.67 -48.65
N ARG A 4 -63.70 48.99 -47.71
CA ARG A 4 -62.25 48.68 -47.55
C ARG A 4 -61.17 49.72 -47.94
N SER A 5 -60.30 50.20 -47.02
CA SER A 5 -59.17 49.54 -46.33
C SER A 5 -57.98 49.16 -47.23
N TYR A 6 -56.80 49.78 -47.00
CA TYR A 6 -55.48 49.10 -47.06
C TYR A 6 -54.46 49.71 -46.07
N ARG A 7 -53.75 48.79 -45.40
CA ARG A 7 -52.66 48.92 -44.42
C ARG A 7 -51.31 49.08 -45.12
N VAL A 8 -50.31 49.67 -44.45
CA VAL A 8 -48.97 49.05 -44.24
C VAL A 8 -48.38 49.58 -42.92
N VAL A 9 -48.17 48.69 -41.94
CA VAL A 9 -47.28 48.91 -40.79
C VAL A 9 -46.20 47.83 -40.89
N GLY A 10 -44.94 48.25 -41.00
CA GLY A 10 -43.78 47.36 -41.05
C GLY A 10 -43.49 46.76 -39.69
N LEU A 11 -43.41 45.44 -39.62
CA LEU A 11 -43.09 44.66 -38.44
C LEU A 11 -41.62 44.22 -38.52
N SER A 12 -40.74 44.88 -37.78
CA SER A 12 -39.33 44.50 -37.64
C SER A 12 -39.22 43.23 -36.79
N THR A 13 -38.82 42.12 -37.37
CA THR A 13 -38.60 40.83 -36.68
C THR A 13 -37.17 40.78 -36.14
N LEU A 14 -37.04 40.75 -34.82
CA LEU A 14 -35.78 40.53 -34.11
C LEU A 14 -35.46 39.02 -34.16
N LEU A 15 -34.42 38.62 -34.91
CA LEU A 15 -33.92 37.24 -34.93
C LEU A 15 -33.09 36.98 -33.66
N LEU A 16 -33.64 36.20 -32.72
CA LEU A 16 -32.91 35.60 -31.61
C LEU A 16 -32.20 34.33 -32.11
N LEU A 17 -30.87 34.40 -32.27
CA LEU A 17 -30.02 33.23 -32.46
C LEU A 17 -29.93 32.43 -31.15
N PRO A 18 -30.18 31.10 -31.16
CA PRO A 18 -29.92 30.28 -29.99
C PRO A 18 -28.41 30.05 -29.87
N VAL A 19 -27.81 30.60 -28.82
CA VAL A 19 -26.45 30.26 -28.40
C VAL A 19 -26.50 28.81 -27.87
N LEU A 20 -25.99 27.88 -28.68
CA LEU A 20 -25.70 26.52 -28.23
C LEU A 20 -24.56 26.60 -27.21
N LEU A 21 -24.93 26.57 -25.93
CA LEU A 21 -24.01 26.25 -24.85
C LEU A 21 -23.53 24.82 -25.07
N ILE A 22 -22.39 24.67 -25.74
CA ILE A 22 -21.56 23.46 -25.66
C ILE A 22 -21.08 23.42 -24.22
N GLY A 23 -21.87 22.81 -23.35
CA GLY A 23 -21.43 22.47 -22.01
C GLY A 23 -20.18 21.61 -22.16
N CYS A 24 -19.07 22.10 -21.62
CA CYS A 24 -17.82 21.35 -21.52
C CYS A 24 -18.17 19.96 -21.00
N GLY A 25 -18.06 18.95 -21.88
CA GLY A 25 -18.17 17.57 -21.48
C GLY A 25 -17.20 17.36 -20.34
N ARG A 26 -17.71 16.95 -19.17
CA ARG A 26 -16.89 16.26 -18.19
C ARG A 26 -16.18 15.17 -18.97
N ASP A 27 -14.86 15.26 -19.06
CA ASP A 27 -13.99 14.27 -19.68
C ASP A 27 -14.30 12.93 -18.99
N GLN A 28 -15.25 12.16 -19.54
CA GLN A 28 -15.62 10.84 -19.03
C GLN A 28 -14.52 9.87 -19.46
N ARG A 29 -13.32 10.08 -18.92
CA ARG A 29 -12.27 9.07 -18.97
C ARG A 29 -12.86 7.82 -18.32
N GLN A 30 -12.80 6.71 -19.05
CA GLN A 30 -13.26 5.45 -18.49
C GLN A 30 -12.47 5.13 -17.22
N PRO A 31 -13.12 4.58 -16.18
CA PRO A 31 -12.42 4.19 -14.96
C PRO A 31 -11.28 3.24 -15.27
N ILE A 32 -10.10 3.53 -14.74
CA ILE A 32 -8.94 2.65 -14.86
C ILE A 32 -9.15 1.48 -13.87
N THR A 33 -9.06 0.26 -14.38
CA THR A 33 -9.32 -0.98 -13.62
C THR A 33 -8.21 -2.01 -13.76
N SER A 34 -7.24 -1.80 -14.66
CA SER A 34 -6.13 -2.73 -14.89
C SER A 34 -4.84 -2.00 -15.27
N ILE A 35 -3.70 -2.67 -15.05
CA ILE A 35 -2.37 -2.14 -15.39
C ILE A 35 -2.21 -1.90 -16.89
N ASP A 36 -2.84 -2.72 -17.74
CA ASP A 36 -2.68 -2.64 -19.19
C ASP A 36 -3.25 -1.33 -19.78
N GLN A 37 -4.24 -0.74 -19.13
CA GLN A 37 -4.80 0.58 -19.50
C GLN A 37 -3.81 1.72 -19.25
N LEU A 38 -2.72 1.48 -18.51
CA LEU A 38 -1.71 2.47 -18.16
C LEU A 38 -0.49 2.47 -19.10
N ALA A 39 -0.52 1.72 -20.21
CA ALA A 39 0.64 1.54 -21.10
C ALA A 39 1.35 2.83 -21.55
N LYS A 40 0.60 3.92 -21.75
CA LYS A 40 1.11 5.25 -22.15
C LYS A 40 0.77 6.35 -21.15
N ALA A 41 0.38 5.96 -19.95
CA ALA A 41 -0.09 6.87 -18.92
C ALA A 41 1.08 7.66 -18.31
N SER A 42 0.74 8.81 -17.72
CA SER A 42 1.67 9.55 -16.87
C SER A 42 1.62 8.99 -15.44
N PHE A 43 2.76 8.51 -14.95
CA PHE A 43 2.95 8.06 -13.58
C PHE A 43 3.59 9.14 -12.71
N ALA A 44 3.01 9.37 -11.52
CA ALA A 44 3.67 10.07 -10.44
C ALA A 44 4.50 9.09 -9.60
N VAL A 45 5.77 9.40 -9.39
CA VAL A 45 6.72 8.53 -8.66
C VAL A 45 7.55 9.35 -7.66
N PRO A 46 7.91 8.82 -6.48
CA PRO A 46 8.80 9.52 -5.57
C PRO A 46 10.24 9.50 -6.09
N THR A 47 10.93 10.63 -5.98
CA THR A 47 12.33 10.79 -6.39
C THR A 47 13.24 9.88 -5.55
N GLY A 48 14.25 9.27 -6.18
CA GLY A 48 15.22 8.42 -5.49
C GLY A 48 14.75 6.98 -5.25
N THR A 49 13.60 6.60 -5.82
CA THR A 49 13.07 5.22 -5.78
C THR A 49 13.33 4.52 -7.12
N VAL A 50 13.23 3.18 -7.14
CA VAL A 50 13.31 2.38 -8.37
C VAL A 50 11.95 2.17 -9.04
N ALA A 51 10.88 2.81 -8.53
CA ALA A 51 9.51 2.57 -8.98
C ALA A 51 9.35 2.86 -10.49
N ASP A 52 10.01 3.89 -11.02
CA ASP A 52 9.96 4.22 -12.44
C ASP A 52 10.62 3.16 -13.33
N GLN A 53 11.75 2.61 -12.90
CA GLN A 53 12.43 1.51 -13.60
C GLN A 53 11.54 0.26 -13.62
N LEU A 54 10.90 -0.07 -12.50
CA LEU A 54 10.00 -1.21 -12.40
C LEU A 54 8.72 -1.02 -13.23
N VAL A 55 8.16 0.19 -13.26
CA VAL A 55 7.06 0.54 -14.19
C VAL A 55 7.53 0.36 -15.63
N ARG A 56 8.67 0.94 -16.03
CA ARG A 56 9.20 0.81 -17.42
C ARG A 56 9.45 -0.63 -17.84
N SER A 57 9.82 -1.50 -16.91
CA SER A 57 10.05 -2.93 -17.21
C SER A 57 8.79 -3.64 -17.73
N ARG A 58 7.60 -3.14 -17.37
CA ARG A 58 6.31 -3.68 -17.80
C ARG A 58 5.57 -2.76 -18.78
N LEU A 59 5.71 -1.45 -18.63
CA LEU A 59 5.04 -0.40 -19.40
C LEU A 59 6.11 0.52 -20.00
N PRO A 60 6.78 0.11 -21.10
CA PRO A 60 7.95 0.82 -21.64
C PRO A 60 7.63 2.22 -22.15
N ASP A 61 6.39 2.48 -22.55
CA ASP A 61 5.93 3.78 -23.07
C ASP A 61 5.40 4.74 -21.98
N ALA A 62 5.41 4.31 -20.71
CA ALA A 62 4.95 5.13 -19.59
C ALA A 62 5.79 6.40 -19.42
N GLN A 63 5.12 7.50 -19.05
CA GLN A 63 5.75 8.79 -18.78
C GLN A 63 5.82 9.03 -17.29
N PHE A 64 6.78 9.85 -16.82
CA PHE A 64 7.04 10.00 -15.38
C PHE A 64 7.08 11.46 -14.93
N GLN A 65 6.47 11.71 -13.79
CA GLN A 65 6.57 12.95 -13.03
C GLN A 65 7.08 12.60 -11.62
N TYR A 66 8.10 13.33 -11.17
CA TYR A 66 8.80 13.03 -9.93
C TYR A 66 8.34 13.95 -8.80
N PHE A 67 8.13 13.38 -7.61
CA PHE A 67 7.68 14.09 -6.42
C PHE A 67 8.59 13.79 -5.22
N ASN A 68 8.46 14.54 -4.14
CA ASN A 68 9.32 14.40 -2.96
C ASN A 68 8.84 13.32 -1.98
N SER A 69 7.56 12.95 -2.02
CA SER A 69 6.99 11.94 -1.12
C SER A 69 5.94 11.08 -1.84
N VAL A 70 5.65 9.89 -1.29
CA VAL A 70 4.59 9.01 -1.80
C VAL A 70 3.23 9.68 -1.71
N LEU A 71 2.94 10.37 -0.60
CA LEU A 71 1.68 11.11 -0.43
C LEU A 71 1.50 12.15 -1.54
N ASP A 72 2.55 12.90 -1.88
CA ASP A 72 2.48 13.90 -2.95
C ASP A 72 2.17 13.27 -4.31
N THR A 73 2.70 12.07 -4.61
CA THR A 73 2.37 11.34 -5.83
C THR A 73 0.89 10.98 -5.88
N CYS A 74 0.34 10.44 -4.79
CA CYS A 74 -1.07 10.08 -4.68
C CYS A 74 -1.99 11.30 -4.79
N LEU A 75 -1.61 12.43 -4.17
CA LEU A 75 -2.35 13.69 -4.27
C LEU A 75 -2.28 14.28 -5.67
N ALA A 76 -1.16 14.13 -6.40
CA ALA A 76 -1.05 14.55 -7.80
C ALA A 76 -2.02 13.75 -8.69
N VAL A 77 -2.15 12.44 -8.46
CA VAL A 77 -3.17 11.60 -9.14
C VAL A 77 -4.56 12.06 -8.77
N ASN A 78 -4.85 12.30 -7.49
CA ASN A 78 -6.15 12.79 -7.04
C ASN A 78 -6.49 14.18 -7.62
N ALA A 79 -5.48 15.03 -7.87
CA ALA A 79 -5.64 16.33 -8.51
C ALA A 79 -5.71 16.26 -10.05
N GLY A 80 -5.38 15.11 -10.65
CA GLY A 80 -5.47 14.89 -12.11
C GLY A 80 -4.23 15.33 -12.87
N LYS A 81 -3.13 15.54 -12.15
CA LYS A 81 -1.82 15.90 -12.73
C LYS A 81 -1.10 14.70 -13.32
N ALA A 82 -1.42 13.50 -12.83
CA ALA A 82 -0.94 12.22 -13.34
C ALA A 82 -2.12 11.23 -13.39
N ASP A 83 -2.01 10.22 -14.24
CA ASP A 83 -3.05 9.20 -14.41
C ASP A 83 -2.95 8.11 -13.33
N ALA A 84 -1.73 7.81 -12.87
CA ALA A 84 -1.44 6.83 -11.83
C ALA A 84 -0.26 7.24 -10.96
N ALA A 85 -0.17 6.68 -9.75
CA ALA A 85 1.02 6.71 -8.91
C ALA A 85 1.55 5.29 -8.77
N ALA A 86 2.87 5.11 -8.81
CA ALA A 86 3.48 3.80 -8.65
C ALA A 86 4.42 3.76 -7.45
N TYR A 87 4.15 2.84 -6.53
CA TYR A 87 4.94 2.62 -5.32
C TYR A 87 4.55 1.29 -4.66
N ASP A 88 5.17 0.99 -3.52
CA ASP A 88 4.88 -0.20 -2.71
C ASP A 88 3.38 -0.28 -2.38
N GLU A 89 2.78 -1.40 -2.75
CA GLU A 89 1.35 -1.67 -2.65
C GLU A 89 0.75 -1.40 -1.26
N PRO A 90 1.38 -1.82 -0.15
CA PRO A 90 0.74 -1.65 1.15
C PRO A 90 0.71 -0.19 1.59
N ILE A 91 1.72 0.59 1.18
CA ILE A 91 1.78 2.04 1.44
C ILE A 91 0.72 2.76 0.60
N LEU A 92 0.57 2.39 -0.67
CA LEU A 92 -0.47 2.93 -1.52
C LEU A 92 -1.87 2.61 -0.97
N ARG A 93 -2.11 1.40 -0.46
CA ARG A 93 -3.40 1.03 0.15
C ARG A 93 -3.69 1.85 1.40
N ASN A 94 -2.69 2.02 2.27
CA ASN A 94 -2.83 2.85 3.47
C ASN A 94 -3.18 4.31 3.12
N ILE A 95 -2.54 4.89 2.10
CA ILE A 95 -2.84 6.24 1.62
C ILE A 95 -4.25 6.31 1.02
N ALA A 96 -4.61 5.35 0.16
CA ALA A 96 -5.94 5.29 -0.47
C ALA A 96 -7.06 5.17 0.56
N ALA A 97 -6.89 4.33 1.59
CA ALA A 97 -7.86 4.17 2.67
C ALA A 97 -8.15 5.50 3.40
N LYS A 98 -7.15 6.38 3.50
CA LYS A 98 -7.24 7.70 4.16
C LYS A 98 -7.59 8.84 3.21
N THR A 99 -7.61 8.61 1.89
CA THR A 99 -7.74 9.65 0.88
C THR A 99 -8.88 9.32 -0.09
N PRO A 100 -10.08 9.91 0.09
CA PRO A 100 -11.22 9.65 -0.79
C PRO A 100 -10.93 9.93 -2.26
N GLY A 101 -11.51 9.12 -3.15
CA GLY A 101 -11.36 9.26 -4.60
C GLY A 101 -10.12 8.60 -5.18
N LEU A 102 -9.37 7.84 -4.38
CA LEU A 102 -8.22 7.06 -4.82
C LEU A 102 -8.45 5.58 -4.53
N LYS A 103 -8.00 4.72 -5.44
CA LYS A 103 -7.97 3.26 -5.28
C LYS A 103 -6.66 2.69 -5.78
N VAL A 104 -6.23 1.60 -5.17
CA VAL A 104 -5.11 0.78 -5.68
C VAL A 104 -5.69 -0.30 -6.58
N LEU A 105 -5.10 -0.49 -7.75
CA LEU A 105 -5.48 -1.58 -8.65
C LEU A 105 -5.19 -2.95 -8.02
N ASP A 106 -6.02 -3.95 -8.32
CA ASP A 106 -5.84 -5.30 -7.79
C ASP A 106 -4.61 -5.99 -8.39
N ASP A 107 -4.33 -5.70 -9.66
CA ASP A 107 -3.12 -6.14 -10.35
C ASP A 107 -1.93 -5.24 -9.97
N MET A 108 -0.80 -5.87 -9.67
CA MET A 108 0.46 -5.19 -9.36
C MET A 108 1.37 -5.16 -10.59
N ILE A 109 2.22 -4.13 -10.69
CA ILE A 109 3.25 -3.97 -11.73
C ILE A 109 4.31 -5.04 -11.56
N THR A 110 4.85 -5.17 -10.34
CA THR A 110 5.73 -6.26 -9.91
C THR A 110 5.08 -7.00 -8.76
N VAL A 111 5.50 -8.24 -8.56
CA VAL A 111 5.00 -9.08 -7.46
C VAL A 111 6.18 -9.49 -6.61
N ASP A 112 6.08 -9.19 -5.32
CA ASP A 112 7.05 -9.54 -4.30
C ASP A 112 6.36 -10.31 -3.16
N GLU A 113 7.14 -11.08 -2.42
CA GLU A 113 6.67 -11.80 -1.25
C GLU A 113 7.43 -11.35 -0.01
N TYR A 114 6.72 -11.08 1.08
CA TYR A 114 7.31 -10.64 2.34
C TYR A 114 7.31 -11.77 3.36
N GLY A 115 8.45 -11.93 4.04
CA GLY A 115 8.68 -12.96 5.04
C GLY A 115 9.33 -12.41 6.30
N PHE A 116 9.10 -13.08 7.42
CA PHE A 116 9.98 -12.93 8.58
C PHE A 116 11.25 -13.74 8.36
N ALA A 117 12.32 -13.35 9.02
CA ALA A 117 13.60 -14.03 8.88
C ALA A 117 14.25 -14.30 10.23
N VAL A 118 15.01 -15.39 10.27
CA VAL A 118 15.83 -15.83 11.42
C VAL A 118 17.22 -16.22 10.94
N ARG A 119 18.14 -16.50 11.87
CA ARG A 119 19.50 -16.95 11.53
C ARG A 119 19.47 -18.25 10.73
N LEU A 120 20.49 -18.47 9.91
CA LEU A 120 20.67 -19.71 9.13
C LEU A 120 20.73 -20.98 9.98
N THR A 121 21.04 -20.87 11.27
CA THR A 121 21.16 -21.99 12.19
C THR A 121 19.93 -22.21 13.06
N ASP A 122 18.85 -21.44 12.86
CA ASP A 122 17.67 -21.41 13.74
C ASP A 122 16.44 -22.06 13.07
N ASP A 123 16.63 -23.29 12.59
CA ASP A 123 15.56 -24.06 11.94
C ASP A 123 14.34 -24.26 12.84
N ALA A 124 14.55 -24.42 14.15
CA ALA A 124 13.46 -24.60 15.10
C ALA A 124 12.55 -23.37 15.17
N LEU A 125 13.13 -22.16 15.23
CA LEU A 125 12.33 -20.94 15.20
C LEU A 125 11.66 -20.76 13.83
N LYS A 126 12.35 -21.07 12.73
CA LYS A 126 11.76 -21.04 11.38
C LYS A 126 10.52 -21.94 11.27
N VAL A 127 10.61 -23.20 11.71
CA VAL A 127 9.49 -24.14 11.71
C VAL A 127 8.33 -23.63 12.57
N THR A 128 8.64 -23.01 13.70
CA THR A 128 7.63 -22.39 14.58
C THR A 128 6.93 -21.22 13.88
N MET A 129 7.67 -20.32 13.22
CA MET A 129 7.11 -19.21 12.45
C MET A 129 6.15 -19.74 11.36
N ASP A 130 6.60 -20.74 10.60
CA ASP A 130 5.82 -21.32 9.50
C ASP A 130 4.51 -21.93 10.01
N ALA A 131 4.57 -22.71 11.10
CA ALA A 131 3.39 -23.31 11.71
C ALA A 131 2.40 -22.25 12.19
N VAL A 132 2.87 -21.22 12.90
CA VAL A 132 1.99 -20.13 13.38
C VAL A 132 1.33 -19.40 12.22
N LEU A 133 2.09 -19.06 11.17
CA LEU A 133 1.54 -18.40 9.97
C LEU A 133 0.48 -19.25 9.27
N GLN A 134 0.73 -20.56 9.13
CA GLN A 134 -0.21 -21.48 8.52
C GLN A 134 -1.50 -21.60 9.35
N GLU A 135 -1.40 -21.72 10.67
CA GLU A 135 -2.55 -21.82 11.56
C GLU A 135 -3.38 -20.53 11.60
N LEU A 136 -2.74 -19.36 11.62
CA LEU A 136 -3.42 -18.06 11.55
C LEU A 136 -4.20 -17.92 10.24
N LYS A 137 -3.62 -18.37 9.11
CA LYS A 137 -4.31 -18.39 7.81
C LYS A 137 -5.47 -19.39 7.82
N ALA A 138 -5.25 -20.61 8.28
CA ALA A 138 -6.26 -21.67 8.29
C ALA A 138 -7.47 -21.35 9.19
N SER A 139 -7.25 -20.63 10.29
CA SER A 139 -8.31 -20.21 11.21
C SER A 139 -9.06 -18.95 10.78
N GLY A 140 -8.58 -18.24 9.74
CA GLY A 140 -9.11 -16.94 9.32
C GLY A 140 -8.71 -15.77 10.23
N GLU A 141 -7.92 -16.01 11.28
CA GLU A 141 -7.41 -14.93 12.14
C GLU A 141 -6.50 -13.99 11.36
N TYR A 142 -5.66 -14.52 10.45
CA TYR A 142 -4.82 -13.70 9.59
C TYR A 142 -5.62 -12.69 8.75
N ASP A 143 -6.80 -13.07 8.25
CA ASP A 143 -7.66 -12.16 7.48
C ASP A 143 -8.27 -11.06 8.36
N ARG A 144 -8.55 -11.37 9.64
CA ARG A 144 -8.99 -10.37 10.63
C ARG A 144 -7.87 -9.40 10.95
N MET A 145 -6.65 -9.90 11.14
CA MET A 145 -5.45 -9.07 11.32
C MET A 145 -5.25 -8.15 10.12
N ARG A 146 -5.32 -8.68 8.90
CA ARG A 146 -5.22 -7.87 7.67
C ARG A 146 -6.31 -6.81 7.59
N SER A 147 -7.55 -7.16 7.92
CA SER A 147 -8.66 -6.18 7.90
C SER A 147 -8.48 -5.08 8.95
N ARG A 148 -7.86 -5.41 10.10
CA ARG A 148 -7.52 -4.46 11.17
C ARG A 148 -6.46 -3.46 10.73
N TRP A 149 -5.39 -3.94 10.11
CA TRP A 149 -4.22 -3.13 9.76
C TRP A 149 -4.31 -2.49 8.38
N LEU A 150 -4.94 -3.15 7.42
CA LEU A 150 -5.14 -2.66 6.05
C LEU A 150 -6.65 -2.50 5.77
N PRO A 151 -7.35 -1.61 6.49
CA PRO A 151 -8.77 -1.40 6.24
C PRO A 151 -8.97 -0.78 4.85
N ALA A 152 -10.08 -1.11 4.20
CA ALA A 152 -10.42 -0.51 2.90
C ALA A 152 -10.62 1.02 2.98
N LYS A 153 -11.04 1.52 4.14
CA LYS A 153 -11.24 2.95 4.42
C LYS A 153 -10.87 3.29 5.86
N GLY A 154 -10.35 4.49 6.07
CA GLY A 154 -9.97 5.01 7.38
C GLY A 154 -8.53 4.68 7.77
N VAL A 155 -8.30 4.60 9.08
CA VAL A 155 -7.00 4.32 9.69
C VAL A 155 -6.98 2.90 10.27
N PRO A 156 -5.80 2.27 10.41
CA PRO A 156 -5.68 1.00 11.13
C PRO A 156 -6.33 1.05 12.51
N ALA A 157 -6.99 -0.03 12.92
CA ALA A 157 -7.53 -0.11 14.27
C ALA A 157 -6.39 -0.32 15.30
N PRO A 158 -6.62 -0.03 16.60
CA PRO A 158 -5.60 -0.23 17.62
C PRO A 158 -5.12 -1.69 17.70
N MET A 159 -3.85 -1.84 18.11
CA MET A 159 -3.24 -3.13 18.43
C MET A 159 -4.12 -3.91 19.43
N PRO A 160 -4.40 -5.20 19.21
CA PRO A 160 -5.14 -5.99 20.18
C PRO A 160 -4.32 -6.19 21.45
N THR A 161 -5.02 -6.34 22.57
CA THR A 161 -4.38 -6.63 23.86
C THR A 161 -3.97 -8.11 23.91
N PHE A 162 -2.71 -8.36 24.23
CA PHE A 162 -2.19 -9.71 24.48
C PHE A 162 -2.04 -9.93 25.99
N PRO A 163 -2.55 -11.04 26.55
CA PRO A 163 -2.30 -11.38 27.94
C PRO A 163 -0.79 -11.47 28.20
N PRO A 164 -0.29 -10.94 29.35
CA PRO A 164 1.11 -11.05 29.71
C PRO A 164 1.58 -12.51 29.70
N ILE A 165 2.85 -12.71 29.33
CA ILE A 165 3.53 -14.00 29.44
C ILE A 165 4.50 -13.86 30.61
N GLU A 166 4.22 -14.59 31.69
CA GLU A 166 5.12 -14.69 32.85
C GLU A 166 6.28 -15.64 32.51
N SER A 167 7.25 -15.13 31.76
CA SER A 167 8.46 -15.87 31.35
C SER A 167 9.69 -14.96 31.44
N SER A 168 10.80 -15.52 31.93
CA SER A 168 12.10 -14.86 31.90
C SER A 168 12.80 -14.98 30.55
N GLU A 169 12.29 -15.82 29.65
CA GLU A 169 12.82 -15.97 28.30
C GLU A 169 12.20 -14.96 27.33
N GLU A 170 13.03 -14.35 26.51
CA GLU A 170 12.64 -13.33 25.55
C GLU A 170 12.75 -13.85 24.10
N LEU A 171 11.81 -13.41 23.26
CA LEU A 171 11.95 -13.42 21.81
C LEU A 171 12.23 -11.98 21.37
N ARG A 172 13.47 -11.69 20.95
CA ARG A 172 13.84 -10.34 20.49
C ARG A 172 13.51 -10.22 19.00
N PHE A 173 12.52 -9.40 18.68
CA PHE A 173 12.07 -9.13 17.32
C PHE A 173 12.63 -7.81 16.82
N GLY A 174 13.51 -7.85 15.82
CA GLY A 174 14.04 -6.67 15.16
C GLY A 174 13.10 -6.16 14.07
N THR A 175 12.80 -4.87 14.09
CA THR A 175 11.96 -4.22 13.07
C THR A 175 12.46 -2.81 12.76
N ALA A 176 12.01 -2.24 11.65
CA ALA A 176 12.12 -0.83 11.32
C ALA A 176 10.71 -0.21 11.37
N ALA A 177 10.43 0.58 12.40
CA ALA A 177 9.11 1.14 12.67
C ALA A 177 8.78 2.39 11.84
N VAL A 178 8.91 2.29 10.52
CA VAL A 178 8.71 3.40 9.56
C VAL A 178 7.71 3.08 8.44
N THR A 179 7.09 1.90 8.49
CA THR A 179 6.25 1.35 7.42
C THR A 179 4.85 1.10 7.95
N GLU A 180 4.03 2.15 8.07
CA GLU A 180 2.61 2.00 8.40
C GLU A 180 1.86 1.32 7.25
N PRO A 181 1.04 0.27 7.49
CA PRO A 181 0.55 -0.21 8.80
C PRO A 181 1.21 -1.50 9.33
N PHE A 182 2.40 -1.85 8.86
CA PHE A 182 3.07 -3.12 9.19
C PHE A 182 3.93 -3.04 10.44
N SER A 183 4.80 -2.04 10.48
CA SER A 183 5.66 -1.74 11.63
C SER A 183 5.83 -0.23 11.68
N PHE A 184 5.21 0.43 12.65
CA PHE A 184 5.26 1.88 12.79
C PHE A 184 5.08 2.31 14.24
N VAL A 185 5.48 3.54 14.53
CA VAL A 185 5.23 4.15 15.84
C VAL A 185 3.87 4.84 15.81
N ASP A 186 2.96 4.47 16.71
CA ASP A 186 1.64 5.10 16.79
C ASP A 186 1.64 6.39 17.63
N GLY A 187 0.46 6.99 17.80
CA GLY A 187 0.29 8.22 18.58
C GLY A 187 0.62 8.07 20.07
N SER A 188 0.69 6.84 20.60
CA SER A 188 1.12 6.54 21.96
C SER A 188 2.64 6.34 22.09
N ARG A 189 3.37 6.43 20.98
CA ARG A 189 4.82 6.19 20.86
C ARG A 189 5.24 4.73 21.01
N GLU A 190 4.29 3.80 20.88
CA GLU A 190 4.56 2.37 20.87
C GLU A 190 4.77 1.86 19.43
N VAL A 191 5.61 0.84 19.28
CA VAL A 191 5.80 0.18 17.98
C VAL A 191 4.70 -0.84 17.78
N VAL A 192 3.86 -0.61 16.78
CA VAL A 192 2.66 -1.41 16.47
C VAL A 192 2.61 -1.75 14.98
N GLY A 193 1.65 -2.59 14.60
CA GLY A 193 1.38 -2.95 13.22
C GLY A 193 1.19 -4.44 13.00
N LEU A 194 0.89 -4.82 11.75
CA LEU A 194 0.66 -6.21 11.36
C LEU A 194 1.85 -7.12 11.72
N ASP A 195 3.08 -6.65 11.50
CA ASP A 195 4.28 -7.44 11.80
C ASP A 195 4.44 -7.65 13.31
N ILE A 196 4.09 -6.64 14.11
CA ILE A 196 4.17 -6.72 15.58
C ILE A 196 3.11 -7.69 16.11
N GLU A 197 1.90 -7.68 15.53
CA GLU A 197 0.84 -8.60 15.90
C GLU A 197 1.23 -10.05 15.57
N LEU A 198 1.77 -10.29 14.38
CA LEU A 198 2.32 -11.60 13.99
C LEU A 198 3.45 -12.06 14.93
N ALA A 199 4.37 -11.16 15.27
CA ALA A 199 5.46 -11.46 16.21
C ALA A 199 4.94 -11.82 17.61
N HIS A 200 3.83 -11.21 18.06
CA HIS A 200 3.17 -11.58 19.30
C HIS A 200 2.61 -13.00 19.27
N HIS A 201 1.96 -13.41 18.17
CA HIS A 201 1.47 -14.79 18.03
C HIS A 201 2.62 -15.82 18.07
N ILE A 202 3.75 -15.51 17.45
CA ILE A 202 4.95 -16.37 17.48
C ILE A 202 5.55 -16.43 18.89
N ALA A 203 5.71 -15.30 19.57
CA ALA A 203 6.22 -15.24 20.94
C ALA A 203 5.33 -16.06 21.90
N ARG A 204 4.01 -15.98 21.74
CA ARG A 204 3.03 -16.77 22.52
C ARG A 204 3.14 -18.26 22.27
N ARG A 205 3.34 -18.69 21.02
CA ARG A 205 3.59 -20.11 20.70
C ARG A 205 4.81 -20.64 21.41
N LEU A 206 5.84 -19.80 21.57
CA LEU A 206 7.09 -20.15 22.23
C LEU A 206 7.02 -20.01 23.77
N GLY A 207 5.96 -19.42 24.33
CA GLY A 207 5.90 -19.09 25.75
C GLY A 207 6.94 -18.04 26.18
N LYS A 208 7.38 -17.19 25.24
CA LYS A 208 8.41 -16.17 25.48
C LYS A 208 7.83 -14.77 25.49
N LYS A 209 8.40 -13.88 26.31
CA LYS A 209 8.07 -12.46 26.27
C LYS A 209 8.58 -11.85 24.96
N LEU A 210 7.71 -11.16 24.21
CA LEU A 210 8.15 -10.43 23.02
C LEU A 210 8.90 -9.16 23.45
N VAL A 211 10.09 -8.95 22.90
CA VAL A 211 10.84 -7.70 23.01
C VAL A 211 11.05 -7.13 21.61
N VAL A 212 10.39 -6.01 21.31
CA VAL A 212 10.52 -5.32 20.03
C VAL A 212 11.75 -4.43 20.05
N VAL A 213 12.64 -4.62 19.08
CA VAL A 213 13.88 -3.85 18.92
C VAL A 213 13.77 -3.04 17.63
N ASN A 214 13.40 -1.77 17.75
CA ASN A 214 13.34 -0.84 16.62
C ASN A 214 14.76 -0.45 16.19
N MET A 215 15.08 -0.57 14.90
CA MET A 215 16.39 -0.31 14.33
C MET A 215 16.32 0.08 12.84
N ASP A 216 17.46 0.47 12.27
CA ASP A 216 17.55 0.72 10.83
C ASP A 216 17.40 -0.57 10.02
N PHE A 217 16.62 -0.52 8.93
CA PHE A 217 16.32 -1.69 8.11
C PHE A 217 17.57 -2.42 7.62
N GLY A 218 18.59 -1.68 7.16
CA GLY A 218 19.86 -2.24 6.69
C GLY A 218 20.68 -2.97 7.77
N GLY A 219 20.40 -2.69 9.06
CA GLY A 219 21.05 -3.30 10.21
C GLY A 219 20.46 -4.64 10.66
N MET A 220 19.29 -5.03 10.13
CA MET A 220 18.54 -6.20 10.65
C MET A 220 19.23 -7.55 10.40
N ILE A 221 19.71 -7.81 9.18
CA ILE A 221 20.43 -9.07 8.87
C ILE A 221 21.73 -9.18 9.70
N PRO A 222 22.58 -8.13 9.80
CA PRO A 222 23.70 -8.14 10.75
C PRO A 222 23.29 -8.36 12.21
N ALA A 223 22.14 -7.81 12.65
CA ALA A 223 21.62 -8.00 14.00
C ALA A 223 21.21 -9.45 14.27
N LEU A 224 20.64 -10.16 13.29
CA LEU A 224 20.43 -11.61 13.38
C LEU A 224 21.77 -12.35 13.49
N ALA A 225 22.69 -12.08 12.58
CA ALA A 225 23.98 -12.79 12.51
C ALA A 225 24.81 -12.64 13.81
N SER A 226 24.74 -11.48 14.46
CA SER A 226 25.41 -11.21 15.75
C SER A 226 24.63 -11.72 16.97
N GLY A 227 23.41 -12.23 16.80
CA GLY A 227 22.56 -12.65 17.91
C GLY A 227 21.99 -11.49 18.74
N LYS A 228 22.00 -10.26 18.23
CA LYS A 228 21.36 -9.09 18.86
C LYS A 228 19.83 -9.23 18.87
N VAL A 229 19.28 -9.85 17.83
CA VAL A 229 17.85 -10.23 17.73
C VAL A 229 17.74 -11.68 17.27
N ASP A 230 16.57 -12.27 17.49
CA ASP A 230 16.28 -13.67 17.21
C ASP A 230 15.46 -13.85 15.94
N MET A 231 14.59 -12.88 15.66
CA MET A 231 13.70 -12.83 14.49
C MET A 231 13.65 -11.39 13.98
N ILE A 232 13.49 -11.20 12.67
CA ILE A 232 13.29 -9.89 12.06
C ILE A 232 12.08 -9.87 11.12
N GLY A 233 11.45 -8.71 11.02
CA GLY A 233 10.33 -8.46 10.12
C GLY A 233 10.05 -6.96 10.01
N ALA A 234 9.86 -6.49 8.78
CA ALA A 234 9.56 -5.10 8.43
C ALA A 234 9.20 -5.03 6.93
N CYS A 235 8.23 -5.84 6.46
CA CYS A 235 7.98 -6.06 5.03
C CYS A 235 9.23 -6.52 4.25
N ILE A 236 10.00 -7.47 4.79
CA ILE A 236 11.25 -7.88 4.15
C ILE A 236 10.92 -8.74 2.93
N THR A 237 11.18 -8.20 1.73
CA THR A 237 11.14 -8.98 0.49
C THR A 237 12.06 -10.19 0.57
N ILE A 238 11.49 -11.36 0.30
CA ILE A 238 12.20 -12.61 0.14
C ILE A 238 12.94 -12.55 -1.19
N THR A 239 14.28 -12.58 -1.14
CA THR A 239 15.14 -12.62 -2.32
C THR A 239 16.18 -13.72 -2.15
N GLU A 240 16.69 -14.24 -3.26
CA GLU A 240 17.75 -15.25 -3.26
C GLU A 240 19.00 -14.75 -2.50
N GLU A 241 19.41 -13.51 -2.76
CA GLU A 241 20.55 -12.88 -2.08
C GLU A 241 20.38 -12.84 -0.55
N ARG A 242 19.18 -12.51 -0.07
CA ARG A 242 18.90 -12.49 1.38
C ARG A 242 18.78 -13.91 1.92
N ALA A 243 18.18 -14.84 1.18
CA ALA A 243 18.01 -16.23 1.58
C ALA A 243 19.37 -16.96 1.77
N GLN A 244 20.42 -16.52 1.09
CA GLN A 244 21.80 -16.98 1.33
C GLN A 244 22.34 -16.58 2.72
N ARG A 245 21.69 -15.64 3.41
CA ARG A 245 22.17 -15.05 4.68
C ARG A 245 21.24 -15.30 5.87
N VAL A 246 19.98 -15.62 5.62
CA VAL A 246 18.93 -15.83 6.64
C VAL A 246 17.95 -16.90 6.19
N LEU A 247 17.28 -17.56 7.15
CA LEU A 247 16.13 -18.41 6.85
C LEU A 247 14.86 -17.58 6.88
N PHE A 248 14.12 -17.57 5.77
CA PHE A 248 12.80 -16.95 5.71
C PHE A 248 11.70 -17.89 6.21
N SER A 249 10.67 -17.30 6.80
CA SER A 249 9.37 -17.95 6.94
C SER A 249 8.73 -18.19 5.57
N VAL A 250 7.67 -18.98 5.54
CA VAL A 250 6.69 -18.91 4.44
C VAL A 250 6.20 -17.46 4.29
N PRO A 251 5.86 -17.02 3.07
CA PRO A 251 5.44 -15.64 2.85
C PRO A 251 4.15 -15.34 3.60
N TYR A 252 4.15 -14.28 4.39
CA TYR A 252 2.94 -13.84 5.10
C TYR A 252 2.15 -12.86 4.26
N TYR A 253 2.82 -12.00 3.48
CA TYR A 253 2.17 -10.99 2.64
C TYR A 253 2.68 -11.06 1.19
N LYS A 254 1.77 -10.85 0.24
CA LYS A 254 2.10 -10.69 -1.18
C LYS A 254 1.94 -9.21 -1.53
N GLY A 255 3.05 -8.56 -1.87
CA GLY A 255 3.11 -7.15 -2.19
C GLY A 255 3.83 -6.93 -3.52
N GLY A 256 4.51 -5.79 -3.62
CA GLY A 256 5.24 -5.36 -4.82
C GLY A 256 4.89 -3.93 -5.19
N ILE A 257 5.31 -3.50 -6.38
CA ILE A 257 4.94 -2.18 -6.91
C ILE A 257 3.53 -2.27 -7.47
N ALA A 258 2.60 -1.49 -6.91
CA ALA A 258 1.25 -1.36 -7.42
C ALA A 258 1.05 0.02 -8.09
N ALA A 259 -0.09 0.14 -8.78
CA ALA A 259 -0.56 1.41 -9.30
C ALA A 259 -1.78 1.89 -8.50
N LEU A 260 -1.71 3.13 -8.02
CA LEU A 260 -2.84 3.85 -7.45
C LEU A 260 -3.41 4.79 -8.52
N VAL A 261 -4.72 4.77 -8.68
CA VAL A 261 -5.46 5.58 -9.65
C VAL A 261 -6.59 6.32 -8.96
N ARG A 262 -7.20 7.27 -9.67
CA ARG A 262 -8.46 7.87 -9.24
C ARG A 262 -9.60 6.85 -9.37
N GLU A 263 -10.54 6.88 -8.42
CA GLU A 263 -11.82 6.16 -8.51
C GLU A 263 -12.72 6.65 -9.65
#